data_AF-A0A3S0QFV3-F1
#
_entry.id   AF-A0A3S0QFV3-F1
#
_cell.length_a   1.000
_cell.length_b   1.000
_cell.length_c   1.000
_cell.angle_alpha   90.00
_cell.angle_beta   90.00
_cell.angle_gamma   90.00
#
_symmetry.space_group_name_H-M   'P 1'
#
loop_
_entity.id
_entity.type
_entity.pdbx_description
1 polymer ?
#
loop_
_entity_poly.entity_id
_entity_poly.type
_entity_poly.pdbx_seq_one_letter_code
_entity_poly.pdbx_strand_id
1 'polypeptide(L)'
;MILLWLFWADQHLLLSADRLLGHRSARRRARLAVTGAGGLALLAGFLLIGQAAGTFALGEVLAASDAIRASEHYTLIVALVLFGAFTKSAQFPFHFWFAPRHGSATPVSAFLHSATMVKAGVFLMARLNPALGDTALWSLCLTLAPASPL
;
A
#
# COMPACT_ATOMS: atom_id res chain seq x y z
N MET A 1 6.48 -13.00 -0.68
CA MET A 1 5.59 -11.92 -1.17
C MET A 1 4.13 -12.13 -0.80
N ILE A 2 3.55 -13.32 -1.03
CA ILE A 2 2.13 -13.59 -0.73
C ILE A 2 1.78 -13.38 0.75
N LEU A 3 2.65 -13.80 1.68
CA LEU A 3 2.45 -13.52 3.12
C LEU A 3 2.40 -12.02 3.44
N LEU A 4 3.21 -11.20 2.77
CA LEU A 4 3.20 -9.75 2.92
C LEU A 4 1.87 -9.16 2.43
N TRP A 5 1.32 -9.71 1.35
CA TRP A 5 -0.01 -9.35 0.87
C TRP A 5 -1.13 -9.86 1.78
N LEU A 6 -1.01 -11.06 2.37
CA LEU A 6 -2.01 -11.56 3.32
C LEU A 6 -2.08 -10.69 4.57
N PHE A 7 -0.94 -10.28 5.13
CA PHE A 7 -0.89 -9.28 6.20
C PHE A 7 -1.53 -7.96 5.76
N TRP A 8 -1.32 -7.58 4.50
CA TRP A 8 -1.94 -6.39 3.92
C TRP A 8 -3.48 -6.51 3.81
N ALA A 9 -3.98 -7.70 3.48
CA ALA A 9 -5.40 -8.01 3.33
C ALA A 9 -6.11 -8.15 4.70
N ASP A 10 -5.44 -8.70 5.71
CA ASP A 10 -5.96 -8.82 7.08
C ASP A 10 -6.28 -7.46 7.69
N GLN A 11 -5.40 -6.48 7.46
CA GLN A 11 -5.65 -5.09 7.86
C GLN A 11 -6.88 -4.49 7.17
N HIS A 12 -7.20 -4.87 5.93
CA HIS A 12 -8.45 -4.45 5.26
C HIS A 12 -9.67 -5.13 5.87
N LEU A 13 -9.56 -6.42 6.24
CA LEU A 13 -10.61 -7.16 6.93
C LEU A 13 -10.97 -6.49 8.27
N LEU A 14 -9.97 -6.03 9.03
CA LEU A 14 -10.18 -5.28 10.27
C LEU A 14 -11.02 -3.99 10.05
N LEU A 15 -10.80 -3.25 8.95
CA LEU A 15 -11.62 -2.08 8.59
C LEU A 15 -13.05 -2.44 8.17
N SER A 16 -13.20 -3.64 7.59
CA SER A 16 -14.49 -4.16 7.20
C SER A 16 -15.29 -4.67 8.41
N ALA A 17 -14.64 -5.05 9.52
CA ALA A 17 -15.32 -5.50 10.75
C ALA A 17 -16.25 -4.43 11.35
N ASP A 18 -15.88 -3.14 11.23
CA ASP A 18 -16.77 -2.01 11.58
C ASP A 18 -18.10 -1.99 10.78
N ARG A 19 -18.25 -2.84 9.73
CA ARG A 19 -19.48 -2.96 8.90
C ARG A 19 -20.54 -3.75 9.64
N LEU A 20 -20.10 -4.69 10.48
CA LEU A 20 -20.95 -5.54 11.31
C LEU A 20 -21.53 -4.74 12.49
N LEU A 21 -20.85 -3.69 12.93
CA LEU A 21 -21.28 -2.80 14.03
C LEU A 21 -22.29 -1.71 13.62
N GLY A 22 -22.88 -1.78 12.41
CA GLY A 22 -24.03 -0.94 12.02
C GLY A 22 -23.77 0.54 11.68
N HIS A 23 -22.53 1.02 11.78
CA HIS A 23 -22.20 2.43 11.52
C HIS A 23 -22.08 2.71 10.00
N ARG A 24 -23.13 3.31 9.42
CA ARG A 24 -23.24 3.60 7.98
C ARG A 24 -22.88 5.06 7.68
N SER A 25 -21.66 5.33 7.19
CA SER A 25 -21.26 6.65 6.68
C SER A 25 -20.66 6.57 5.27
N ALA A 26 -20.87 7.61 4.45
CA ALA A 26 -20.35 7.67 3.08
C ALA A 26 -18.81 7.63 3.03
N ARG A 27 -18.15 8.31 3.97
CA ARG A 27 -16.69 8.32 4.16
C ARG A 27 -16.12 6.92 4.39
N ARG A 28 -16.87 6.07 5.10
CA ARG A 28 -16.47 4.69 5.38
C ARG A 28 -16.53 3.79 4.15
N ARG A 29 -17.55 3.94 3.30
CA ARG A 29 -17.62 3.24 2.01
C ARG A 29 -16.45 3.64 1.12
N ALA A 30 -16.12 4.93 1.07
CA ALA A 30 -14.98 5.44 0.33
C ALA A 30 -13.64 4.85 0.84
N ARG A 31 -13.44 4.77 2.17
CA ARG A 31 -12.27 4.13 2.78
C ARG A 31 -12.12 2.67 2.36
N LEU A 32 -13.19 1.88 2.41
CA LEU A 32 -13.15 0.47 2.02
C LEU A 32 -12.91 0.30 0.52
N ALA A 33 -13.56 1.11 -0.32
CA ALA A 33 -13.35 1.07 -1.77
C ALA A 33 -11.89 1.38 -2.14
N VAL A 34 -11.33 2.45 -1.58
CA VAL A 34 -9.95 2.89 -1.87
C VAL A 34 -8.92 1.88 -1.37
N THR A 35 -9.02 1.45 -0.12
CA THR A 35 -8.04 0.49 0.46
C THR A 35 -8.19 -0.92 -0.11
N GLY A 36 -9.41 -1.33 -0.48
CA GLY A 36 -9.67 -2.60 -1.16
C GLY A 36 -9.12 -2.61 -2.59
N ALA A 37 -9.41 -1.57 -3.37
CA ALA A 37 -8.84 -1.40 -4.72
C ALA A 37 -7.31 -1.35 -4.67
N GLY A 38 -6.74 -0.65 -3.70
CA GLY A 38 -5.29 -0.64 -3.46
C GLY A 38 -4.71 -2.00 -3.12
N GLY A 39 -5.38 -2.78 -2.27
CA GLY A 39 -4.95 -4.15 -1.95
C GLY A 39 -4.99 -5.10 -3.15
N LEU A 40 -5.98 -4.97 -4.04
CA LEU A 40 -6.06 -5.76 -5.27
C LEU A 40 -5.00 -5.33 -6.30
N ALA A 41 -4.78 -4.03 -6.46
CA ALA A 41 -3.69 -3.51 -7.29
C ALA A 41 -2.33 -4.03 -6.80
N LEU A 42 -2.10 -4.01 -5.49
CA LEU A 42 -0.87 -4.55 -4.90
C LEU A 42 -0.70 -6.05 -5.17
N LEU A 43 -1.79 -6.83 -5.12
CA LEU A 43 -1.76 -8.24 -5.49
C LEU A 43 -1.31 -8.42 -6.93
N ALA A 44 -1.91 -7.69 -7.86
CA ALA A 44 -1.55 -7.74 -9.27
C ALA A 44 -0.07 -7.37 -9.50
N GLY A 45 0.42 -6.34 -8.82
CA GLY A 45 1.84 -5.97 -8.85
C GLY A 45 2.76 -7.09 -8.34
N PHE A 46 2.40 -7.76 -7.24
CA PHE A 46 3.18 -8.88 -6.71
C PHE A 46 3.15 -10.13 -7.61
N LEU A 47 2.03 -10.39 -8.29
CA LEU A 47 1.94 -11.46 -9.27
C LEU A 47 2.88 -11.21 -10.45
N LEU A 48 2.90 -9.99 -10.99
CA LEU A 48 3.81 -9.60 -12.06
C LEU A 48 5.28 -9.65 -11.63
N ILE A 49 5.60 -9.21 -10.41
CA ILE A 49 6.95 -9.35 -9.84
C ILE A 49 7.34 -10.82 -9.75
N GLY A 50 6.45 -11.67 -9.25
CA GLY A 50 6.72 -13.11 -9.14
C GLY A 50 6.91 -13.80 -10.49
N GLN A 51 6.20 -13.35 -11.52
CA GLN A 51 6.39 -13.80 -12.90
C GLN A 51 7.77 -13.39 -13.44
N ALA A 52 8.17 -12.13 -13.26
CA ALA A 52 9.46 -11.63 -13.74
C ALA A 52 10.64 -12.23 -12.97
N ALA A 53 10.51 -12.44 -11.66
CA ALA A 53 11.55 -13.03 -10.81
C ALA A 53 11.56 -14.57 -10.83
N GLY A 54 10.51 -15.22 -11.35
CA GLY A 54 10.33 -16.68 -11.34
C GLY A 54 10.00 -17.28 -9.97
N THR A 55 9.80 -16.45 -8.93
CA THR A 55 9.63 -16.88 -7.54
C THR A 55 8.81 -15.86 -6.75
N PHE A 56 8.11 -16.34 -5.71
CA PHE A 56 7.41 -15.48 -4.74
C PHE A 56 8.16 -15.35 -3.41
N ALA A 57 9.32 -15.98 -3.28
CA ALA A 57 10.18 -15.87 -2.11
C ALA A 57 10.78 -14.46 -2.06
N LEU A 58 10.54 -13.73 -0.96
CA LEU A 58 10.93 -12.31 -0.89
C LEU A 58 12.45 -12.13 -1.03
N GLY A 59 13.26 -13.01 -0.43
CA GLY A 59 14.72 -12.91 -0.51
C GLY A 59 15.24 -13.00 -1.95
N GLU A 60 14.72 -13.95 -2.73
CA GLU A 60 15.10 -14.16 -4.12
C GLU A 60 14.58 -13.03 -5.02
N VAL A 61 13.34 -12.57 -4.80
CA VAL A 61 12.79 -11.40 -5.51
C VAL A 61 13.65 -10.15 -5.31
N LEU A 62 14.14 -9.92 -4.08
CA LEU A 62 15.01 -8.78 -3.79
C LEU A 62 16.38 -8.87 -4.47
N ALA A 63 16.83 -10.09 -4.77
CA ALA A 63 18.07 -10.32 -5.54
C ALA A 63 17.83 -10.25 -7.06
N ALA A 64 16.62 -10.53 -7.55
CA ALA A 64 16.26 -10.57 -8.96
C ALA A 64 15.96 -9.17 -9.58
N SER A 65 16.62 -8.12 -9.10
CA SER A 65 16.33 -6.74 -9.49
C SER A 65 16.50 -6.49 -11.01
N ASP A 66 17.56 -7.01 -11.62
CA ASP A 66 17.82 -6.86 -13.06
C ASP A 66 16.72 -7.51 -13.91
N ALA A 67 16.27 -8.71 -13.55
CA ALA A 67 15.20 -9.42 -14.24
C ALA A 67 13.86 -8.67 -14.15
N ILE A 68 13.56 -8.10 -12.98
CA ILE A 68 12.34 -7.32 -12.77
C ILE A 68 12.38 -6.00 -13.55
N ARG A 69 13.52 -5.31 -13.55
CA ARG A 69 13.73 -4.03 -14.26
C ARG A 69 13.75 -4.19 -15.78
N ALA A 70 14.25 -5.32 -16.28
CA ALA A 70 14.25 -5.65 -17.71
C ALA A 70 12.88 -6.10 -18.24
N SER A 71 11.92 -6.38 -17.36
CA SER A 71 10.57 -6.79 -17.76
C SER A 71 9.85 -5.67 -18.52
N GLU A 72 9.16 -6.02 -19.62
CA GLU A 72 8.27 -5.11 -20.35
C GLU A 72 7.14 -4.54 -19.46
N HIS A 73 6.81 -5.24 -18.37
CA HIS A 73 5.78 -4.84 -17.43
C HIS A 73 6.31 -4.00 -16.26
N TYR A 74 7.60 -3.64 -16.25
CA TYR A 74 8.21 -2.92 -15.13
C TYR A 74 7.45 -1.65 -14.73
N THR A 75 7.07 -0.82 -15.71
CA THR A 75 6.29 0.40 -15.46
C THR A 75 4.94 0.10 -14.80
N LEU A 76 4.25 -0.95 -15.25
CA LEU A 76 2.97 -1.38 -14.69
C LEU A 76 3.14 -1.94 -13.27
N ILE A 77 4.20 -2.72 -13.04
CA ILE A 77 4.57 -3.25 -11.72
C ILE A 77 4.73 -2.10 -10.73
N VAL A 78 5.55 -1.10 -11.08
CA VAL A 78 5.80 0.04 -10.19
C VAL A 78 4.52 0.83 -9.95
N ALA A 79 3.71 1.10 -10.98
CA ALA A 79 2.43 1.79 -10.83
C ALA A 79 1.47 1.05 -9.89
N LEU A 80 1.33 -0.27 -10.03
CA LEU A 80 0.44 -1.09 -9.20
C LEU A 80 0.90 -1.15 -7.74
N VAL A 81 2.19 -1.35 -7.51
CA VAL A 81 2.78 -1.38 -6.16
C VAL A 81 2.63 -0.03 -5.46
N LEU A 82 2.93 1.07 -6.16
CA LEU A 82 2.81 2.41 -5.61
C LEU A 82 1.35 2.80 -5.37
N PHE A 83 0.44 2.47 -6.28
CA PHE A 83 -0.99 2.69 -6.08
C PHE A 83 -1.49 1.95 -4.82
N GLY A 84 -1.09 0.70 -4.65
CA GLY A 84 -1.37 -0.06 -3.42
C GLY A 84 -0.82 0.63 -2.18
N ALA A 85 0.45 1.03 -2.21
CA ALA A 85 1.11 1.65 -1.08
C ALA A 85 0.51 3.03 -0.70
N PHE A 86 0.23 3.90 -1.69
CA PHE A 86 -0.33 5.24 -1.48
C PHE A 86 -1.76 5.22 -0.98
N THR A 87 -2.60 4.34 -1.50
CA THR A 87 -4.00 4.21 -1.06
C THR A 87 -4.09 3.83 0.42
N LYS A 88 -3.17 3.00 0.93
CA LYS A 88 -3.14 2.61 2.36
C LYS A 88 -2.46 3.63 3.26
N SER A 89 -1.48 4.37 2.75
CA SER A 89 -0.84 5.47 3.49
C SER A 89 -1.61 6.79 3.46
N ALA A 90 -2.80 6.83 2.85
CA ALA A 90 -3.61 8.06 2.68
C ALA A 90 -2.83 9.21 2.02
N GLN A 91 -1.90 8.88 1.12
CA GLN A 91 -1.10 9.86 0.39
C GLN A 91 -1.96 10.60 -0.64
N PHE A 92 -1.54 11.79 -1.09
CA PHE A 92 -2.24 12.50 -2.17
C PHE A 92 -2.37 11.60 -3.43
N PRO A 93 -3.55 11.53 -4.07
CA PRO A 93 -4.82 12.21 -3.81
C PRO A 93 -5.79 11.47 -2.86
N PHE A 94 -5.38 10.35 -2.27
CA PHE A 94 -6.20 9.46 -1.43
C PHE A 94 -6.35 9.89 0.05
N HIS A 95 -5.94 11.09 0.44
CA HIS A 95 -6.00 11.56 1.84
C HIS A 95 -7.43 11.70 2.41
N PHE A 96 -8.44 11.83 1.54
CA PHE A 96 -9.82 12.12 1.94
C PHE A 96 -10.48 11.04 2.83
N TRP A 97 -10.03 9.78 2.76
CA TRP A 97 -10.59 8.72 3.60
C TRP A 97 -10.11 8.80 5.06
N PHE A 98 -9.01 9.51 5.33
CA PHE A 98 -8.36 9.68 6.63
C PHE A 98 -8.49 11.10 7.21
N ALA A 99 -9.42 11.94 6.72
CA ALA A 99 -9.59 13.29 7.26
C ALA A 99 -9.79 13.27 8.80
N PRO A 100 -8.95 13.98 9.59
CA PRO A 100 -9.02 13.96 11.04
C PRO A 100 -10.40 14.39 11.54
N ARG A 101 -10.98 13.62 12.46
CA ARG A 101 -12.05 14.16 13.30
C ARG A 101 -11.38 15.11 14.29
N HIS A 102 -11.62 16.41 14.11
CA HIS A 102 -11.56 17.35 15.22
C HIS A 102 -12.67 16.91 16.21
N GLY A 103 -12.29 16.15 17.23
CA GLY A 103 -13.17 15.74 18.33
C GLY A 103 -13.39 14.23 18.49
N SER A 104 -12.98 13.73 19.67
CA SER A 104 -13.57 12.60 20.42
C SER A 104 -13.14 11.14 20.18
N ALA A 105 -11.98 10.85 19.59
CA ALA A 105 -11.39 9.50 19.72
C ALA A 105 -10.35 9.50 20.85
N THR A 106 -10.44 8.58 21.81
CA THR A 106 -9.46 8.46 22.90
C THR A 106 -8.07 8.15 22.33
N PRO A 107 -6.97 8.65 22.95
CA PRO A 107 -5.61 8.61 22.39
C PRO A 107 -5.15 7.22 21.92
N VAL A 108 -5.58 6.19 22.64
CA VAL A 108 -5.23 4.78 22.38
C VAL A 108 -5.86 4.26 21.07
N SER A 109 -7.09 4.67 20.75
CA SER A 109 -7.76 4.30 19.49
C SER A 109 -7.12 5.01 18.30
N ALA A 110 -6.83 6.31 18.42
CA ALA A 110 -6.13 7.07 17.38
C ALA A 110 -4.72 6.52 17.11
N PHE A 111 -4.02 6.04 18.14
CA PHE A 111 -2.70 5.43 18.01
C PHE A 111 -2.73 4.07 17.31
N LEU A 112 -3.60 3.13 17.73
CA LEU A 112 -3.71 1.82 17.09
C LEU A 112 -4.17 1.89 15.62
N HIS A 113 -5.06 2.83 15.30
CA HIS A 113 -5.57 3.01 13.93
C HIS A 113 -4.61 3.77 13.00
N SER A 114 -3.70 4.60 13.54
CA SER A 114 -2.75 5.39 12.74
C SER A 114 -1.35 4.75 12.67
N ALA A 115 -0.87 4.11 13.74
CA ALA A 115 0.52 3.70 13.87
C ALA A 115 0.89 2.49 12.97
N THR A 116 -0.05 1.58 12.72
CA THR A 116 0.22 0.34 11.97
C THR A 116 -0.19 0.43 10.50
N MET A 117 -1.20 1.23 10.17
CA MET A 117 -1.79 1.25 8.82
C MET A 117 -1.14 2.25 7.89
N VAL A 118 -0.80 3.44 8.39
CA VAL A 118 -0.23 4.53 7.56
C VAL A 118 1.23 4.27 7.22
N LYS A 119 2.00 3.67 8.15
CA LYS A 119 3.42 3.34 7.95
C LYS A 119 3.64 2.08 7.09
N ALA A 120 2.61 1.26 6.87
CA ALA A 120 2.72 0.04 6.08
C ALA A 120 3.12 0.30 4.63
N GLY A 121 2.61 1.37 4.00
CA GLY A 121 3.00 1.73 2.63
C GLY A 121 4.46 2.17 2.53
N VAL A 122 4.93 3.00 3.47
CA VAL A 122 6.35 3.42 3.53
C VAL A 122 7.25 2.22 3.79
N PHE A 123 6.88 1.32 4.71
CA PHE A 123 7.61 0.09 4.97
C PHE A 123 7.70 -0.80 3.71
N LEU A 124 6.60 -0.97 2.98
CA LEU A 124 6.57 -1.74 1.75
C LEU A 124 7.50 -1.15 0.68
N MET A 125 7.46 0.17 0.48
CA MET A 125 8.34 0.85 -0.46
C MET A 125 9.81 0.67 -0.06
N ALA A 126 10.17 0.94 1.20
CA ALA A 126 11.51 0.74 1.70
C ALA A 126 11.99 -0.72 1.52
N ARG A 127 11.09 -1.69 1.74
CA ARG A 127 11.40 -3.11 1.63
C ARG A 127 11.61 -3.56 0.18
N LEU A 128 10.88 -2.99 -0.78
CA LEU A 128 10.99 -3.33 -2.20
C LEU A 128 12.04 -2.52 -2.96
N ASN A 129 12.64 -1.51 -2.32
CA ASN A 129 13.68 -0.68 -2.93
C ASN A 129 14.84 -1.48 -3.56
N PRO A 130 15.35 -2.59 -2.98
CA PRO A 130 16.38 -3.40 -3.66
C PRO A 130 15.93 -4.00 -5.00
N ALA A 131 14.66 -4.41 -5.11
CA ALA A 131 14.12 -5.01 -6.33
C ALA A 131 13.70 -3.96 -7.37
N LEU A 132 12.98 -2.93 -6.93
CA LEU A 132 12.31 -1.96 -7.82
C LEU A 132 13.02 -0.61 -7.93
N GLY A 133 13.98 -0.34 -7.05
CA GLY A 133 14.66 0.95 -6.97
C GLY A 133 15.65 1.20 -8.11
N ASP A 134 16.48 2.23 -7.92
CA ASP A 134 17.54 2.62 -8.87
C ASP A 134 17.05 3.04 -10.27
N THR A 135 15.76 3.35 -10.38
CA THR A 135 15.15 3.93 -11.57
C THR A 135 14.64 5.33 -11.30
N ALA A 136 14.68 6.18 -12.33
CA ALA A 136 14.17 7.54 -12.24
C ALA A 136 12.67 7.57 -11.84
N LEU A 137 11.88 6.61 -12.34
CA LEU A 137 10.46 6.49 -12.03
C LEU A 137 10.23 6.21 -10.54
N TRP A 138 10.95 5.24 -9.96
CA TRP A 138 10.84 4.91 -8.55
C TRP A 138 11.25 6.09 -7.64
N SER A 139 12.39 6.71 -7.93
CA SER A 139 12.90 7.87 -7.18
C SER A 139 11.97 9.09 -7.27
N LEU A 140 11.42 9.37 -8.46
CA LEU A 140 10.45 10.44 -8.66
C LEU A 140 9.17 10.20 -7.85
N CYS A 141 8.66 8.97 -7.85
CA CYS A 141 7.47 8.64 -7.08
C CYS A 141 7.70 8.74 -5.57
N LEU A 142 8.88 8.35 -5.06
CA LEU A 142 9.22 8.51 -3.64
C LEU A 142 9.36 9.98 -3.22
N THR A 143 9.89 10.83 -4.08
CA THR A 143 10.07 12.26 -3.80
C THR A 143 8.81 13.09 -3.98
N LEU A 144 7.85 12.61 -4.78
CA LEU A 144 6.50 13.20 -4.89
C LEU A 144 5.55 12.73 -3.78
N ALA A 145 5.78 11.56 -3.20
CA ALA A 145 5.00 11.03 -2.07
C ALA A 145 4.93 11.94 -0.82
N PRO A 146 5.93 12.75 -0.41
CA PRO A 146 5.85 13.56 0.82
C PRO A 146 4.91 14.77 0.79
N ALA A 147 4.12 15.00 -0.25
CA ALA A 147 3.13 16.09 -0.25
C ALA A 147 1.85 15.74 0.54
N SER A 148 1.97 15.28 1.79
CA SER A 148 0.87 15.33 2.75
C SER A 148 1.08 16.56 3.64
N PRO A 149 0.17 17.56 3.65
CA PRO A 149 0.27 18.66 4.61
C PRO A 149 0.02 18.04 5.99
N LEU A 150 1.09 17.91 6.79
CA LEU A 150 0.98 17.71 8.22
C LEU A 150 0.41 18.98 8.87
#